data_AF-A0A8H6SXY1-F1
#
_entry.id   AF-A0A8H6SXY1-F1
#
_cell.length_a   1.000
_cell.length_b   1.000
_cell.length_c   1.000
_cell.angle_alpha   90.00
_cell.angle_beta   90.00
_cell.angle_gamma   90.00
#
_symmetry.space_group_name_H-M   'P 1'
#
loop_
_entity.id
_entity.type
_entity.pdbx_description
1 polymer ?
#
loop_
_entity_poly.entity_id
_entity_poly.type
_entity_poly.pdbx_seq_one_letter_code
_entity_poly.pdbx_strand_id
1 'polypeptide(L)'
;MYQTINRTTGRAEAASRGLPFTRWADAMPLCAKAIREKRMPEEADLADMLDMKYLIIRHKRLAEAMQLARRALQRNRDFAFAYYVLALPGEDDVAGLRAAKRGLKCPATEESLFLRTQFLQRAVEMAADLGAQILLGGPPDEDDQRHGVATALFLGAMEDAEQFLAEAPPDNRHRPKVLYYYTLLQIAFEDEISPNLHEIKSTLDALRTAEDFRTWLTSSPPPNTQLRLAQQNVVKHYRDAQEEWADVLSASQDAESQQGTARATGNEYVKWLHRIDFAEFACLGPGGANPAHWRTEKPKLYAWKECNVELYRCAWCRTAALGLLQCSACGGPRYCDATCQKRDWKAHKTTCPGRKN
;
A
#
# COMPACT_ATOMS: atom_id res chain seq x y z
N MET A 1 11.04 14.66 -26.57
CA MET A 1 11.22 15.26 -27.90
C MET A 1 10.69 14.22 -28.85
N TYR A 2 9.78 14.58 -29.75
CA TYR A 2 9.29 13.61 -30.74
C TYR A 2 10.49 13.19 -31.59
N GLN A 3 10.94 11.94 -31.44
CA GLN A 3 12.06 11.39 -32.17
C GLN A 3 11.50 10.49 -33.26
N THR A 4 11.76 10.85 -34.51
CA THR A 4 11.53 9.99 -35.66
C THR A 4 12.85 9.44 -36.13
N ILE A 5 12.87 8.16 -36.50
CA ILE A 5 14.00 7.63 -37.24
C ILE A 5 13.90 8.18 -38.66
N ASN A 6 14.88 9.00 -39.05
CA ASN A 6 15.01 9.45 -40.43
C ASN A 6 15.28 8.21 -41.30
N ARG A 7 14.41 7.93 -42.27
CA ARG A 7 14.47 6.72 -43.10
C ARG A 7 15.71 6.68 -44.01
N THR A 8 16.33 7.82 -44.27
CA THR A 8 17.50 7.94 -45.15
C THR A 8 18.81 7.87 -44.36
N THR A 9 18.86 8.46 -43.16
CA THR A 9 20.10 8.53 -42.35
C THR A 9 20.14 7.53 -41.19
N GLY A 10 19.01 6.89 -40.87
CA GLY A 10 18.86 5.97 -39.73
C GLY A 10 18.97 6.65 -38.36
N ARG A 11 19.14 7.98 -38.30
CA ARG A 11 19.33 8.72 -37.05
C ARG A 11 18.00 9.19 -36.47
N ALA A 12 17.95 9.26 -35.14
CA ALA A 12 16.82 9.85 -34.43
C ALA A 12 16.84 11.38 -34.58
N GLU A 13 15.83 11.93 -35.23
CA GLU A 13 15.67 13.37 -35.44
C GLU A 13 14.46 13.92 -34.67
N ALA A 14 14.61 15.15 -34.18
CA ALA A 14 13.53 15.87 -33.53
C ALA A 14 12.52 16.34 -34.58
N ALA A 15 11.39 15.67 -34.70
CA ALA A 15 10.35 16.09 -35.63
C ALA A 15 9.34 17.04 -34.93
N SER A 16 9.09 18.21 -35.54
CA SER A 16 8.00 19.10 -35.12
C SER A 16 6.78 18.80 -35.99
N ARG A 17 5.70 18.30 -35.38
CA ARG A 17 4.44 17.97 -36.08
C ARG A 17 3.46 19.16 -36.14
N GLY A 18 3.92 20.39 -35.94
CA GLY A 18 3.06 21.58 -35.85
C GLY A 18 2.17 21.65 -34.60
N LEU A 19 2.46 20.80 -33.59
CA LEU A 19 1.74 20.78 -32.32
C LEU A 19 2.33 21.83 -31.35
N PRO A 20 1.53 22.37 -30.41
CA PRO A 20 1.99 23.35 -29.42
C PRO A 20 2.95 22.76 -28.36
N PHE A 21 3.40 21.51 -28.52
CA PHE A 21 4.31 20.82 -27.63
C PHE A 21 5.27 19.91 -28.39
N THR A 22 6.45 19.67 -27.81
CA THR A 22 7.48 18.79 -28.37
C THR A 22 7.61 17.44 -27.66
N ARG A 23 6.93 17.25 -26.52
CA ARG A 23 6.83 15.97 -25.79
C ARG A 23 5.37 15.69 -25.44
N TRP A 24 4.98 14.42 -25.48
CA TRP A 24 3.61 14.00 -25.11
C TRP A 24 3.20 14.43 -23.70
N ALA A 25 4.13 14.43 -22.75
CA ALA A 25 3.85 14.92 -21.40
C ALA A 25 3.39 16.38 -21.39
N ASP A 26 3.91 17.22 -22.28
CA ASP A 26 3.57 18.65 -22.33
C ASP A 26 2.19 18.91 -22.95
N ALA A 27 1.55 17.88 -23.52
CA ALA A 27 0.15 17.95 -23.94
C ALA A 27 -0.81 17.96 -22.75
N MET A 28 -0.43 17.33 -21.61
CA MET A 28 -1.35 17.12 -20.48
C MET A 28 -1.94 18.43 -19.92
N PRO A 29 -1.15 19.50 -19.66
CA PRO A 29 -1.71 20.76 -19.17
C PRO A 29 -2.62 21.46 -20.20
N LEU A 30 -2.34 21.28 -21.50
CA LEU A 30 -3.19 21.84 -22.56
C LEU A 30 -4.54 21.11 -22.62
N CYS A 31 -4.53 19.78 -22.48
CA CYS A 31 -5.75 18.97 -22.38
C CYS A 31 -6.54 19.31 -21.10
N ALA A 32 -5.87 19.46 -19.96
CA ALA A 32 -6.50 19.86 -18.71
C ALA A 32 -7.16 21.24 -18.83
N LYS A 33 -6.49 22.20 -19.48
CA LYS A 33 -7.04 23.52 -19.80
C LYS A 33 -8.29 23.40 -20.69
N ALA A 34 -8.22 22.64 -21.78
CA ALA A 34 -9.34 22.45 -22.69
C ALA A 34 -10.56 21.81 -22.01
N ILE A 35 -10.35 20.84 -21.11
CA ILE A 35 -11.44 20.25 -20.29
C ILE A 35 -12.09 21.33 -19.42
N ARG A 36 -11.30 22.16 -18.73
CA ARG A 36 -11.83 23.22 -17.87
C ARG A 36 -12.59 24.29 -18.66
N GLU A 37 -12.18 24.58 -19.88
CA GLU A 37 -12.86 25.55 -20.76
C GLU A 37 -14.26 25.12 -21.16
N LYS A 38 -14.57 23.81 -21.19
CA LYS A 38 -15.93 23.31 -21.40
C LYS A 38 -16.88 23.60 -20.23
N ARG A 39 -16.35 23.91 -19.04
CA ARG A 39 -17.11 24.20 -17.81
C ARG A 39 -18.07 23.09 -17.39
N MET A 40 -17.69 21.83 -17.60
CA MET A 40 -18.42 20.64 -17.16
C MET A 40 -17.90 20.19 -15.79
N PRO A 41 -18.66 20.36 -14.68
CA PRO A 41 -18.18 20.02 -13.33
C PRO A 41 -17.79 18.55 -13.16
N GLU A 42 -18.46 17.64 -13.86
CA GLU A 42 -18.21 16.20 -13.86
C GLU A 42 -16.86 15.81 -14.47
N GLU A 43 -16.29 16.65 -15.36
CA GLU A 43 -14.97 16.41 -15.97
C GLU A 43 -13.82 17.02 -15.14
N ALA A 44 -14.12 17.71 -14.02
CA ALA A 44 -13.10 18.42 -13.23
C ALA A 44 -11.98 17.47 -12.72
N ASP A 45 -12.33 16.25 -12.34
CA ASP A 45 -11.37 15.26 -11.86
C ASP A 45 -10.45 14.75 -13.00
N LEU A 46 -10.93 14.73 -14.24
CA LEU A 46 -10.10 14.37 -15.40
C LEU A 46 -9.03 15.44 -15.68
N ALA A 47 -9.39 16.72 -15.56
CA ALA A 47 -8.43 17.81 -15.66
C ALA A 47 -7.38 17.74 -14.54
N ASP A 48 -7.80 17.49 -13.31
CA ASP A 48 -6.89 17.37 -12.16
C ASP A 48 -5.99 16.13 -12.27
N MET A 49 -6.48 15.01 -12.81
CA MET A 49 -5.68 13.81 -13.11
C MET A 49 -4.52 14.13 -14.06
N LEU A 50 -4.79 14.89 -15.13
CA LEU A 50 -3.79 15.26 -16.12
C LEU A 50 -2.73 16.19 -15.53
N ASP A 51 -3.12 17.17 -14.72
CA ASP A 51 -2.18 18.07 -14.04
C ASP A 51 -1.34 17.33 -13.01
N MET A 52 -1.95 16.45 -12.19
CA MET A 52 -1.21 15.61 -11.25
C MET A 52 -0.19 14.73 -11.99
N LYS A 53 -0.59 14.07 -13.08
CA LYS A 53 0.31 13.22 -13.87
C LYS A 53 1.44 14.04 -14.50
N TYR A 54 1.14 15.24 -14.98
CA TYR A 54 2.15 16.17 -15.50
C TYR A 54 3.17 16.53 -14.42
N LEU A 55 2.73 16.92 -13.22
CA LEU A 55 3.59 17.28 -12.08
C LEU A 55 4.49 16.12 -11.62
N ILE A 56 4.00 14.88 -11.71
CA ILE A 56 4.77 13.67 -11.41
C ILE A 56 5.84 13.41 -12.47
N ILE A 57 5.49 13.51 -13.76
CA ILE A 57 6.40 13.18 -14.87
C ILE A 57 7.43 14.30 -15.11
N ARG A 58 6.99 15.55 -15.06
CA ARG A 58 7.81 16.73 -15.35
C ARG A 58 8.16 17.41 -14.03
N HIS A 59 9.46 17.56 -13.77
CA HIS A 59 10.02 18.34 -12.67
C HIS A 59 10.01 17.72 -11.26
N LYS A 60 9.60 16.45 -11.08
CA LYS A 60 9.57 15.80 -9.74
C LYS A 60 8.84 16.65 -8.69
N ARG A 61 7.78 17.38 -9.08
CA ARG A 61 7.00 18.29 -8.21
C ARG A 61 5.96 17.51 -7.41
N LEU A 62 6.41 16.45 -6.74
CA LEU A 62 5.52 15.50 -6.07
C LEU A 62 4.70 16.17 -4.96
N ALA A 63 5.31 17.06 -4.18
CA ALA A 63 4.62 17.80 -3.13
C ALA A 63 3.41 18.60 -3.68
N GLU A 64 3.56 19.24 -4.84
CA GLU A 64 2.46 19.99 -5.48
C GLU A 64 1.38 19.08 -6.04
N ALA A 65 1.77 17.93 -6.61
CA ALA A 65 0.82 16.90 -7.03
C ALA A 65 0.02 16.38 -5.84
N MET A 66 0.66 16.15 -4.69
CA MET A 66 -0.01 15.72 -3.45
C MET A 66 -0.95 16.80 -2.90
N GLN A 67 -0.57 18.08 -2.97
CA GLN A 67 -1.47 19.18 -2.59
C GLN A 67 -2.70 19.24 -3.51
N LEU A 68 -2.51 19.07 -4.83
CA LEU A 68 -3.61 19.02 -5.78
C LEU A 68 -4.51 17.81 -5.52
N ALA A 69 -3.94 16.64 -5.23
CA ALA A 69 -4.67 15.44 -4.84
C ALA A 69 -5.54 15.65 -3.59
N ARG A 70 -5.00 16.29 -2.54
CA ARG A 70 -5.77 16.62 -1.33
C ARG A 70 -6.95 17.53 -1.63
N ARG A 71 -6.77 18.57 -2.46
CA ARG A 71 -7.86 19.46 -2.90
C ARG A 71 -8.91 18.71 -3.71
N ALA A 72 -8.49 17.83 -4.63
CA ALA A 72 -9.42 17.03 -5.41
C ALA A 72 -10.26 16.10 -4.51
N LEU A 73 -9.66 15.51 -3.47
CA LEU A 73 -10.38 14.67 -2.50
C LEU A 73 -11.37 15.43 -1.62
N GLN A 74 -11.19 16.74 -1.42
CA GLN A 74 -12.21 17.57 -0.76
C GLN A 74 -13.49 17.68 -1.61
N ARG A 75 -13.34 17.67 -2.94
CA ARG A 75 -14.44 17.73 -3.91
C ARG A 75 -15.05 16.35 -4.18
N ASN A 76 -14.21 15.35 -4.45
CA ASN A 76 -14.62 13.97 -4.71
C ASN A 76 -13.81 12.99 -3.85
N ARG A 77 -14.46 12.44 -2.82
CA ARG A 77 -13.83 11.49 -1.88
C ARG A 77 -13.56 10.11 -2.46
N ASP A 78 -14.13 9.79 -3.61
CA ASP A 78 -13.96 8.50 -4.28
C ASP A 78 -13.03 8.61 -5.49
N PHE A 79 -12.28 9.71 -5.59
CA PHE A 79 -11.33 9.93 -6.68
C PHE A 79 -10.04 9.11 -6.49
N ALA A 80 -10.06 7.87 -7.00
CA ALA A 80 -8.98 6.91 -6.88
C ALA A 80 -7.62 7.48 -7.31
N PHE A 81 -7.53 8.22 -8.42
CA PHE A 81 -6.24 8.72 -8.89
C PHE A 81 -5.57 9.67 -7.89
N ALA A 82 -6.34 10.47 -7.14
CA ALA A 82 -5.78 11.32 -6.10
C ALA A 82 -5.16 10.49 -4.96
N TYR A 83 -5.81 9.40 -4.54
CA TYR A 83 -5.21 8.46 -3.58
C TYR A 83 -3.94 7.81 -4.13
N TYR A 84 -3.88 7.48 -5.43
CA TYR A 84 -2.67 6.96 -6.06
C TYR A 84 -1.51 7.95 -5.95
N VAL A 85 -1.76 9.24 -6.18
CA VAL A 85 -0.74 10.28 -6.00
C VAL A 85 -0.27 10.38 -4.54
N LEU A 86 -1.18 10.29 -3.58
CA LEU A 86 -0.84 10.31 -2.16
C LEU A 86 -0.12 9.05 -1.67
N ALA A 87 -0.25 7.94 -2.39
CA ALA A 87 0.45 6.69 -2.10
C ALA A 87 1.88 6.66 -2.66
N LEU A 88 2.29 7.62 -3.50
CA LEU A 88 3.66 7.70 -4.02
C LEU A 88 4.66 7.99 -2.89
N PRO A 89 5.95 7.60 -3.04
CA PRO A 89 6.97 7.81 -2.01
C PRO A 89 7.02 9.28 -1.56
N GLY A 90 6.86 9.51 -0.26
CA GLY A 90 6.84 10.85 0.34
C GLY A 90 7.56 10.84 1.69
N GLU A 91 7.29 11.85 2.51
CA GLU A 91 7.88 11.95 3.85
C GLU A 91 7.18 11.07 4.89
N ASP A 92 5.92 10.67 4.64
CA ASP A 92 5.09 9.90 5.56
C ASP A 92 4.63 8.59 4.90
N ASP A 93 5.39 7.52 5.16
CA ASP A 93 5.10 6.18 4.65
C ASP A 93 3.79 5.61 5.20
N VAL A 94 3.39 6.02 6.41
CA VAL A 94 2.13 5.52 6.98
C VAL A 94 0.94 6.18 6.29
N ALA A 95 1.01 7.48 6.00
CA ALA A 95 -0.03 8.16 5.24
C ALA A 95 -0.14 7.60 3.81
N GLY A 96 0.97 7.27 3.15
CA GLY A 96 0.92 6.68 1.82
C GLY A 96 0.35 5.24 1.83
N LEU A 97 0.67 4.42 2.85
CA LEU A 97 0.05 3.09 3.01
C LEU A 97 -1.47 3.21 3.19
N ARG A 98 -1.93 4.17 4.02
CA ARG A 98 -3.37 4.44 4.19
C ARG A 98 -4.00 4.91 2.88
N ALA A 99 -3.34 5.79 2.13
CA ALA A 99 -3.83 6.24 0.84
C ALA A 99 -3.97 5.06 -0.14
N ALA A 100 -3.01 4.14 -0.17
CA ALA A 100 -3.09 2.95 -1.00
C ALA A 100 -4.28 2.06 -0.63
N LYS A 101 -4.43 1.74 0.66
CA LYS A 101 -5.54 0.92 1.18
C LYS A 101 -6.90 1.59 1.01
N ARG A 102 -6.99 2.91 1.07
CA ARG A 102 -8.23 3.66 0.79
C ARG A 102 -8.54 3.68 -0.71
N GLY A 103 -7.52 3.88 -1.54
CA GLY A 103 -7.63 3.89 -2.99
C GLY A 103 -8.19 2.59 -3.56
N LEU A 104 -7.79 1.43 -3.00
CA LEU A 104 -8.35 0.10 -3.34
C LEU A 104 -9.85 -0.05 -3.11
N LYS A 105 -10.46 0.86 -2.33
CA LYS A 105 -11.91 0.85 -2.03
C LYS A 105 -12.70 1.79 -2.94
N CYS A 106 -12.03 2.54 -3.82
CA CYS A 106 -12.71 3.45 -4.73
C CYS A 106 -13.34 2.67 -5.90
N PRO A 107 -14.55 2.99 -6.38
CA PRO A 107 -15.20 2.26 -7.46
C PRO A 107 -14.33 2.13 -8.73
N ALA A 108 -13.56 3.17 -9.05
CA ALA A 108 -12.68 3.17 -10.21
C ALA A 108 -11.57 2.08 -10.18
N THR A 109 -11.25 1.49 -9.03
CA THR A 109 -10.30 0.36 -8.98
C THR A 109 -10.92 -0.97 -9.39
N GLU A 110 -12.23 -1.11 -9.34
CA GLU A 110 -12.91 -2.30 -9.88
C GLU A 110 -12.81 -2.34 -11.41
N GLU A 111 -12.91 -1.17 -12.05
CA GLU A 111 -12.87 -1.01 -13.51
C GLU A 111 -11.44 -0.86 -14.06
N SER A 112 -10.50 -0.32 -13.27
CA SER A 112 -9.14 -0.03 -13.72
C SER A 112 -8.10 -0.96 -13.10
N LEU A 113 -7.71 -1.99 -13.86
CA LEU A 113 -6.58 -2.87 -13.49
C LEU A 113 -5.29 -2.08 -13.26
N PHE A 114 -5.08 -0.98 -13.99
CA PHE A 114 -3.95 -0.10 -13.78
C PHE A 114 -3.94 0.47 -12.36
N LEU A 115 -5.02 1.12 -11.91
CA LEU A 115 -5.06 1.70 -10.57
C LEU A 115 -4.99 0.62 -9.49
N ARG A 116 -5.70 -0.49 -9.66
CA ARG A 116 -5.72 -1.58 -8.69
C ARG A 116 -4.33 -2.19 -8.47
N THR A 117 -3.61 -2.53 -9.55
CA THR A 117 -2.24 -3.06 -9.45
C THR A 117 -1.25 -2.02 -8.91
N GLN A 118 -1.45 -0.72 -9.22
CA GLN A 118 -0.63 0.35 -8.63
C GLN A 118 -0.84 0.47 -7.12
N PHE A 119 -2.07 0.32 -6.63
CA PHE A 119 -2.31 0.38 -5.20
C PHE A 119 -1.79 -0.85 -4.47
N LEU A 120 -2.02 -2.04 -5.00
CA LEU A 120 -1.52 -3.28 -4.40
C LEU A 120 0.00 -3.26 -4.27
N GLN A 121 0.75 -2.93 -5.34
CA GLN A 121 2.22 -2.89 -5.25
C GLN A 121 2.72 -1.84 -4.25
N ARG A 122 2.04 -0.68 -4.14
CA ARG A 122 2.38 0.33 -3.12
C ARG A 122 2.07 -0.16 -1.72
N ALA A 123 0.95 -0.85 -1.52
CA ALA A 123 0.58 -1.39 -0.22
C ALA A 123 1.59 -2.44 0.26
N VAL A 124 2.01 -3.35 -0.62
CA VAL A 124 3.10 -4.34 -0.34
C VAL A 124 4.37 -3.64 0.10
N GLU A 125 4.88 -2.71 -0.72
CA GLU A 125 6.14 -2.01 -0.47
C GLU A 125 6.10 -1.26 0.87
N MET A 126 5.07 -0.45 1.08
CA MET A 126 5.01 0.42 2.25
C MET A 126 4.77 -0.37 3.53
N ALA A 127 3.94 -1.42 3.48
CA ALA A 127 3.71 -2.27 4.65
C ALA A 127 4.97 -3.05 5.03
N ALA A 128 5.67 -3.65 4.06
CA ALA A 128 6.90 -4.38 4.33
C ALA A 128 8.03 -3.47 4.83
N ASP A 129 8.21 -2.29 4.22
CA ASP A 129 9.24 -1.34 4.65
C ASP A 129 8.95 -0.79 6.05
N LEU A 130 7.69 -0.45 6.37
CA LEU A 130 7.29 -0.03 7.72
C LEU A 130 7.49 -1.14 8.75
N GLY A 131 7.14 -2.39 8.41
CA GLY A 131 7.36 -3.54 9.29
C GLY A 131 8.83 -3.71 9.63
N ALA A 132 9.71 -3.63 8.63
CA ALA A 132 11.16 -3.71 8.81
C ALA A 132 11.71 -2.55 9.65
N GLN A 133 11.25 -1.31 9.39
CA GLN A 133 11.66 -0.14 10.17
C GLN A 133 11.27 -0.26 11.66
N ILE A 134 10.07 -0.77 11.95
CA ILE A 134 9.59 -0.96 13.32
C ILE A 134 10.42 -1.98 14.08
N LEU A 135 10.79 -3.09 13.44
CA LEU A 135 11.67 -4.10 14.05
C LEU A 135 13.08 -3.56 14.30
N LEU A 136 13.64 -2.78 13.37
CA LEU A 136 15.02 -2.30 13.45
C LEU A 136 15.21 -1.04 14.31
N GLY A 137 14.14 -0.31 14.62
CA GLY A 137 14.23 1.08 15.11
C GLY A 137 13.99 1.35 16.60
N GLY A 138 13.64 0.35 17.44
CA GLY A 138 13.13 0.62 18.80
C GLY A 138 14.02 0.13 19.97
N PRO A 139 13.93 0.75 21.17
CA PRO A 139 14.64 0.31 22.38
C PRO A 139 14.09 -1.02 22.95
N PRO A 140 14.91 -1.92 23.53
CA PRO A 140 14.54 -3.31 23.86
C PRO A 140 13.25 -3.52 24.69
N ASP A 141 12.82 -2.53 25.47
CA ASP A 141 11.82 -2.70 26.53
C ASP A 141 10.33 -2.71 26.08
N GLU A 142 10.04 -2.60 24.77
CA GLU A 142 8.67 -2.70 24.22
C GLU A 142 8.56 -3.78 23.12
N ASP A 143 9.35 -4.84 23.26
CA ASP A 143 9.62 -5.82 22.21
C ASP A 143 8.35 -6.50 21.67
N ASP A 144 7.49 -7.02 22.54
CA ASP A 144 6.30 -7.78 22.14
C ASP A 144 5.33 -6.97 21.27
N GLN A 145 5.09 -5.69 21.63
CA GLN A 145 4.15 -4.86 20.88
C GLN A 145 4.70 -4.47 19.50
N ARG A 146 6.01 -4.26 19.39
CA ARG A 146 6.64 -3.94 18.09
C ARG A 146 6.66 -5.13 17.17
N HIS A 147 7.01 -6.30 17.71
CA HIS A 147 6.93 -7.55 16.98
C HIS A 147 5.50 -7.78 16.48
N GLY A 148 4.49 -7.63 17.34
CA GLY A 148 3.10 -7.81 16.93
C GLY A 148 2.66 -6.87 15.81
N VAL A 149 3.05 -5.59 15.86
CA VAL A 149 2.75 -4.60 14.81
C VAL A 149 3.50 -4.88 13.52
N ALA A 150 4.77 -5.26 13.59
CA ALA A 150 5.58 -5.57 12.41
C ALA A 150 5.08 -6.84 11.71
N THR A 151 4.82 -7.92 12.47
CA THR A 151 4.21 -9.15 11.96
C THR A 151 2.90 -8.85 11.24
N ALA A 152 2.05 -8.05 11.86
CA ALA A 152 0.81 -7.56 11.27
C ALA A 152 1.00 -6.85 9.91
N LEU A 153 1.99 -5.97 9.81
CA LEU A 153 2.34 -5.26 8.56
C LEU A 153 2.84 -6.23 7.48
N PHE A 154 3.67 -7.19 7.86
CA PHE A 154 4.20 -8.20 6.94
C PHE A 154 3.12 -9.12 6.40
N LEU A 155 2.22 -9.63 7.26
CA LEU A 155 1.08 -10.44 6.83
C LEU A 155 0.16 -9.67 5.89
N GLY A 156 -0.13 -8.39 6.19
CA GLY A 156 -0.89 -7.54 5.29
C GLY A 156 -0.19 -7.30 3.94
N ALA A 157 1.15 -7.22 3.92
CA ALA A 157 1.93 -7.14 2.70
C ALA A 157 1.89 -8.46 1.90
N MET A 158 1.87 -9.62 2.56
CA MET A 158 1.71 -10.92 1.90
C MET A 158 0.35 -11.03 1.21
N GLU A 159 -0.75 -10.70 1.91
CA GLU A 159 -2.10 -10.71 1.35
C GLU A 159 -2.22 -9.82 0.10
N ASP A 160 -1.67 -8.59 0.18
CA ASP A 160 -1.66 -7.68 -0.98
C ASP A 160 -0.79 -8.19 -2.13
N ALA A 161 0.32 -8.88 -1.81
CA ALA A 161 1.23 -9.43 -2.80
C ALA A 161 0.59 -10.62 -3.54
N GLU A 162 -0.08 -11.52 -2.82
CA GLU A 162 -0.85 -12.61 -3.43
C GLU A 162 -1.90 -12.07 -4.40
N GLN A 163 -2.68 -11.09 -3.95
CA GLN A 163 -3.68 -10.45 -4.80
C GLN A 163 -3.03 -9.76 -6.01
N PHE A 164 -1.92 -9.05 -5.82
CA PHE A 164 -1.18 -8.45 -6.92
C PHE A 164 -0.73 -9.50 -7.94
N LEU A 165 -0.15 -10.60 -7.49
CA LEU A 165 0.44 -11.62 -8.36
C LEU A 165 -0.61 -12.40 -9.15
N ALA A 166 -1.81 -12.57 -8.58
CA ALA A 166 -2.97 -13.16 -9.22
C ALA A 166 -3.55 -12.29 -10.34
N GLU A 167 -3.49 -10.98 -10.19
CA GLU A 167 -4.16 -10.04 -11.12
C GLU A 167 -3.21 -9.34 -12.10
N ALA A 168 -1.96 -9.09 -11.70
CA ALA A 168 -1.01 -8.35 -12.52
C ALA A 168 -0.50 -9.23 -13.68
N PRO A 169 -0.37 -8.68 -14.90
CA PRO A 169 0.20 -9.43 -16.00
C PRO A 169 1.69 -9.74 -15.75
N PRO A 170 2.24 -10.79 -16.37
CA PRO A 170 3.61 -11.25 -16.10
C PRO A 170 4.69 -10.23 -16.49
N ASP A 171 4.39 -9.31 -17.41
CA ASP A 171 5.25 -8.23 -17.88
C ASP A 171 5.08 -6.92 -17.09
N ASN A 172 4.26 -6.90 -16.04
CA ASN A 172 4.07 -5.71 -15.22
C ASN A 172 5.40 -5.25 -14.61
N ARG A 173 5.78 -3.99 -14.85
CA ARG A 173 7.04 -3.38 -14.37
C ARG A 173 7.30 -3.51 -12.86
N HIS A 174 6.27 -3.68 -12.05
CA HIS A 174 6.38 -3.80 -10.59
C HIS A 174 6.42 -5.26 -10.12
N ARG A 175 6.13 -6.23 -11.00
CA ARG A 175 6.06 -7.66 -10.66
C ARG A 175 7.36 -8.20 -10.06
N PRO A 176 8.57 -7.89 -10.59
CA PRO A 176 9.80 -8.32 -9.92
C PRO A 176 9.93 -7.79 -8.49
N LYS A 177 9.56 -6.52 -8.26
CA LYS A 177 9.64 -5.89 -6.95
C LYS A 177 8.71 -6.56 -5.93
N VAL A 178 7.47 -6.82 -6.33
CA VAL A 178 6.50 -7.52 -5.47
C VAL A 178 6.97 -8.95 -5.19
N LEU A 179 7.51 -9.65 -6.19
CA LEU A 179 8.07 -10.99 -6.00
C LEU A 179 9.28 -11.02 -5.07
N TYR A 180 10.11 -9.96 -5.04
CA TYR A 180 11.20 -9.89 -4.07
C TYR A 180 10.69 -9.84 -2.63
N TYR A 181 9.73 -8.95 -2.33
CA TYR A 181 9.09 -8.91 -1.01
C TYR A 181 8.40 -10.22 -0.69
N TYR A 182 7.57 -10.73 -1.62
CA TYR A 182 6.80 -11.94 -1.39
C TYR A 182 7.68 -13.15 -1.11
N THR A 183 8.78 -13.33 -1.85
CA THR A 183 9.77 -14.39 -1.58
C THR A 183 10.35 -14.29 -0.17
N LEU A 184 10.77 -13.09 0.24
CA LEU A 184 11.34 -12.87 1.58
C LEU A 184 10.31 -13.10 2.69
N LEU A 185 9.07 -12.68 2.47
CA LEU A 185 7.98 -12.84 3.43
C LEU A 185 7.54 -14.31 3.54
N GLN A 186 7.45 -15.04 2.43
CA GLN A 186 7.23 -16.49 2.48
C GLN A 186 8.33 -17.17 3.29
N ILE A 187 9.61 -16.82 3.04
CA ILE A 187 10.74 -17.37 3.82
C ILE A 187 10.63 -17.09 5.32
N ALA A 188 10.12 -15.92 5.70
CA ALA A 188 10.04 -15.50 7.09
C ALA A 188 8.81 -16.04 7.85
N PHE A 189 7.71 -16.35 7.15
CA PHE A 189 6.41 -16.62 7.78
C PHE A 189 5.80 -17.98 7.48
N GLU A 190 6.30 -18.73 6.50
CA GLU A 190 5.84 -20.09 6.27
C GLU A 190 6.39 -21.01 7.38
N ASP A 191 5.51 -21.82 7.98
CA ASP A 191 5.84 -22.63 9.16
C ASP A 191 6.94 -23.67 8.88
N GLU A 192 6.97 -24.24 7.67
CA GLU A 192 7.93 -25.26 7.26
C GLU A 192 8.46 -24.96 5.86
N ILE A 193 9.74 -24.58 5.77
CA ILE A 193 10.41 -24.35 4.48
C ILE A 193 11.65 -25.21 4.42
N SER A 194 11.62 -26.13 3.47
CA SER A 194 12.74 -27.03 3.22
C SER A 194 14.00 -26.25 2.82
N PRO A 195 15.21 -26.77 3.14
CA PRO A 195 16.47 -26.13 2.77
C PRO A 195 16.64 -25.90 1.25
N ASN A 196 15.92 -26.65 0.42
CA ASN A 196 15.91 -26.51 -1.03
C ASN A 196 14.85 -25.55 -1.59
N LEU A 197 14.07 -24.89 -0.72
CA LEU A 197 13.04 -23.91 -1.08
C LEU A 197 11.98 -24.45 -2.06
N HIS A 198 11.65 -25.74 -1.99
CA HIS A 198 10.76 -26.37 -2.97
C HIS A 198 9.32 -25.84 -2.90
N GLU A 199 8.88 -25.43 -1.72
CA GLU A 199 7.56 -24.89 -1.41
C GLU A 199 7.31 -23.56 -2.16
N ILE A 200 8.35 -22.73 -2.26
CA ILE A 200 8.30 -21.42 -2.93
C ILE A 200 8.84 -21.45 -4.37
N LYS A 201 9.07 -22.65 -4.93
CA LYS A 201 9.63 -22.81 -6.28
C LYS A 201 8.80 -22.10 -7.35
N SER A 202 7.47 -22.14 -7.23
CA SER A 202 6.56 -21.44 -8.14
C SER A 202 6.78 -19.92 -8.12
N THR A 203 7.00 -19.33 -6.94
CA THR A 203 7.35 -17.92 -6.76
C THR A 203 8.69 -17.60 -7.41
N LEU A 204 9.71 -18.46 -7.22
CA LEU A 204 11.05 -18.27 -7.80
C LEU A 204 11.02 -18.36 -9.34
N ASP A 205 10.28 -19.31 -9.91
CA ASP A 205 10.09 -19.43 -11.35
C ASP A 205 9.35 -18.20 -11.92
N ALA A 206 8.31 -17.71 -11.23
CA ALA A 206 7.60 -16.49 -11.60
C ALA A 206 8.51 -15.25 -11.57
N LEU A 207 9.44 -15.20 -10.60
CA LEU A 207 10.41 -14.11 -10.49
C LEU A 207 11.40 -14.13 -11.66
N ARG A 208 11.92 -15.30 -12.01
CA ARG A 208 12.79 -15.46 -13.20
C ARG A 208 12.08 -14.94 -14.45
N THR A 209 10.85 -15.39 -14.69
CA THR A 209 10.06 -14.94 -15.84
C THR A 209 9.84 -13.42 -15.85
N ALA A 210 9.56 -12.80 -14.70
CA ALA A 210 9.38 -11.35 -14.62
C ALA A 210 10.69 -10.57 -14.88
N GLU A 211 11.84 -11.09 -14.43
CA GLU A 211 13.15 -10.52 -14.74
C GLU A 211 13.53 -10.68 -16.23
N ASP A 212 13.17 -11.81 -16.85
CA ASP A 212 13.36 -12.05 -18.29
C ASP A 212 12.57 -11.04 -19.13
N PHE A 213 11.28 -10.82 -18.80
CA PHE A 213 10.46 -9.80 -19.45
C PHE A 213 11.08 -8.41 -19.35
N ARG A 214 11.55 -8.04 -18.15
CA ARG A 214 12.20 -6.74 -17.93
C ARG A 214 13.49 -6.60 -18.74
N THR A 215 14.31 -7.65 -18.76
CA THR A 215 15.56 -7.67 -19.51
C THR A 215 15.31 -7.51 -20.99
N TRP A 216 14.31 -8.22 -21.52
CA TRP A 216 13.88 -8.12 -22.89
C TRP A 216 13.35 -6.72 -23.23
N LEU A 217 12.44 -6.16 -22.42
CA LEU A 217 11.83 -4.85 -22.66
C LEU A 217 12.82 -3.68 -22.58
N THR A 218 13.78 -3.74 -21.66
CA THR A 218 14.73 -2.63 -21.43
C THR A 218 16.09 -2.85 -22.08
N SER A 219 16.35 -4.03 -22.66
CA SER A 219 17.67 -4.42 -23.17
C SER A 219 18.78 -4.23 -22.12
N SER A 220 18.44 -4.41 -20.85
CA SER A 220 19.33 -4.17 -19.71
C SER A 220 18.91 -5.09 -18.54
N PRO A 221 19.87 -5.64 -17.79
CA PRO A 221 19.54 -6.48 -16.65
C PRO A 221 18.79 -5.69 -15.56
N PRO A 222 18.04 -6.38 -14.68
CA PRO A 222 17.45 -5.73 -13.52
C PRO A 222 18.54 -5.06 -12.67
N PRO A 223 18.32 -3.83 -12.19
CA PRO A 223 19.28 -3.11 -11.37
C PRO A 223 19.47 -3.81 -10.03
N ASN A 224 20.68 -3.73 -9.49
CA ASN A 224 21.03 -4.24 -8.17
C ASN A 224 20.52 -3.31 -7.07
N THR A 225 19.21 -3.35 -6.81
CA THR A 225 18.62 -2.67 -5.66
C THR A 225 18.93 -3.44 -4.38
N GLN A 226 18.90 -2.76 -3.22
CA GLN A 226 19.08 -3.40 -1.92
C GLN A 226 18.11 -4.56 -1.72
N LEU A 227 16.82 -4.36 -2.04
CA LEU A 227 15.80 -5.41 -1.94
C LEU A 227 16.10 -6.62 -2.84
N ARG A 228 16.53 -6.41 -4.09
CA ARG A 228 16.88 -7.51 -5.00
C ARG A 228 18.08 -8.30 -4.47
N LEU A 229 19.13 -7.59 -4.05
CA LEU A 229 20.32 -8.21 -3.51
C LEU A 229 20.01 -8.96 -2.21
N ALA A 230 19.17 -8.42 -1.33
CA ALA A 230 18.72 -9.09 -0.12
C ALA A 230 18.00 -10.40 -0.48
N GLN A 231 17.02 -10.35 -1.38
CA GLN A 231 16.30 -11.55 -1.84
C GLN A 231 17.25 -12.58 -2.46
N GLN A 232 18.17 -12.17 -3.33
CA GLN A 232 19.13 -13.08 -3.95
C GLN A 232 20.07 -13.72 -2.94
N ASN A 233 20.57 -12.95 -1.98
CA ASN A 233 21.46 -13.47 -0.94
C ASN A 233 20.74 -14.44 -0.01
N VAL A 234 19.52 -14.11 0.44
CA VAL A 234 18.69 -15.00 1.27
C VAL A 234 18.44 -16.31 0.55
N VAL A 235 17.96 -16.29 -0.70
CA VAL A 235 17.69 -17.52 -1.47
C VAL A 235 18.96 -18.34 -1.72
N LYS A 236 20.07 -17.68 -2.07
CA LYS A 236 21.34 -18.35 -2.37
C LYS A 236 21.92 -19.06 -1.17
N HIS A 237 21.84 -18.44 0.01
CA HIS A 237 22.49 -18.91 1.23
C HIS A 237 21.53 -19.60 2.21
N TYR A 238 20.25 -19.75 1.85
CA TYR A 238 19.24 -20.30 2.74
C TYR A 238 19.59 -21.68 3.27
N ARG A 239 20.04 -22.58 2.37
CA ARG A 239 20.42 -23.95 2.75
C ARG A 239 21.56 -23.96 3.75
N ASP A 240 22.66 -23.29 3.41
CA ASP A 240 23.87 -23.24 4.25
C ASP A 240 23.53 -22.63 5.62
N ALA A 241 22.68 -21.59 5.64
CA ALA A 241 22.21 -20.96 6.86
C ALA A 241 21.32 -21.88 7.70
N GLN A 242 20.42 -22.66 7.09
CA GLN A 242 19.61 -23.65 7.81
C GLN A 242 20.51 -24.73 8.43
N GLU A 243 21.50 -25.25 7.70
CA GLU A 243 22.44 -26.24 8.21
C GLU A 243 23.32 -25.67 9.37
N GLU A 244 23.77 -24.42 9.26
CA GLU A 244 24.60 -23.76 10.29
C GLU A 244 23.81 -23.35 11.54
N TRP A 245 22.58 -22.87 11.38
CA TRP A 245 21.79 -22.27 12.47
C TRP A 245 20.66 -23.16 12.99
N ALA A 246 20.46 -24.36 12.46
CA ALA A 246 19.38 -25.28 12.86
C ALA A 246 19.34 -25.52 14.38
N ASP A 247 20.49 -25.75 15.00
CA ASP A 247 20.58 -26.00 16.44
C ASP A 247 20.16 -24.77 17.26
N VAL A 248 20.56 -23.57 16.80
CA VAL A 248 20.24 -22.30 17.46
C VAL A 248 18.74 -22.00 17.34
N LEU A 249 18.17 -22.21 16.15
CA LEU A 249 16.74 -22.00 15.89
C LEU A 249 15.88 -22.97 16.71
N SER A 250 16.27 -24.25 16.77
CA SER A 250 15.57 -25.27 17.56
C SER A 250 15.57 -24.92 19.06
N ALA A 251 16.73 -24.50 19.59
CA ALA A 251 16.83 -24.07 20.99
C ALA A 251 15.98 -22.83 21.31
N SER A 252 15.82 -21.91 20.35
CA SER A 252 14.99 -20.71 20.50
C SER A 252 13.49 -21.03 20.48
N GLN A 253 13.06 -21.95 19.59
CA GLN A 253 11.66 -22.38 19.49
C GLN A 253 11.22 -23.14 20.74
N ASP A 254 12.09 -23.96 21.32
CA ASP A 254 11.83 -24.65 22.59
C ASP A 254 11.69 -23.66 23.76
N ALA A 255 12.48 -22.58 23.77
CA ALA A 255 12.39 -21.52 24.77
C ALA A 255 11.07 -20.72 24.67
N GLU A 256 10.62 -20.38 23.46
CA GLU A 256 9.32 -19.71 23.24
C GLU A 256 8.12 -20.60 23.62
N SER A 257 8.20 -21.89 23.30
CA SER A 257 7.17 -22.88 23.62
C SER A 257 6.96 -23.04 25.13
N GLN A 258 8.01 -22.82 25.93
CA GLN A 258 7.98 -22.86 27.39
C GLN A 258 7.53 -21.53 28.02
N GLN A 259 7.66 -20.40 27.33
CA GLN A 259 7.29 -19.07 27.83
C GLN A 259 5.85 -18.65 27.50
N GLY A 260 5.13 -19.39 26.67
CA GLY A 260 3.73 -19.10 26.37
C GLY A 260 3.53 -17.69 25.78
N THR A 261 4.47 -17.23 24.95
CA THR A 261 4.39 -15.94 24.28
C THR A 261 3.22 -15.96 23.30
N ALA A 262 2.18 -15.21 23.63
CA ALA A 262 0.96 -15.11 22.84
C ALA A 262 1.27 -14.40 21.51
N ARG A 263 1.36 -15.20 20.43
CA ARG A 263 1.57 -14.71 19.06
C ARG A 263 0.50 -13.69 18.67
N ALA A 264 0.95 -12.54 18.17
CA ALA A 264 0.11 -11.41 17.83
C ALA A 264 -0.93 -11.75 16.75
N THR A 265 -2.19 -11.43 17.03
CA THR A 265 -3.29 -11.63 16.09
C THR A 265 -3.30 -10.58 14.98
N GLY A 266 -3.83 -10.89 13.80
CA GLY A 266 -4.12 -9.89 12.73
C GLY A 266 -4.97 -8.69 13.20
N ASN A 267 -5.67 -8.79 14.34
CA ASN A 267 -6.38 -7.70 15.01
C ASN A 267 -5.44 -6.55 15.48
N GLU A 268 -4.16 -6.83 15.74
CA GLU A 268 -3.18 -5.81 16.13
C GLU A 268 -2.76 -4.91 14.97
N TYR A 269 -2.69 -5.46 13.74
CA TYR A 269 -2.53 -4.67 12.50
C TYR A 269 -3.61 -3.59 12.38
N VAL A 270 -4.84 -4.05 12.57
CA VAL A 270 -6.05 -3.24 12.49
C VAL A 270 -6.04 -2.18 13.58
N LYS A 271 -5.80 -2.59 14.85
CA LYS A 271 -5.71 -1.68 16.00
C LYS A 271 -4.57 -0.67 15.88
N TRP A 272 -3.44 -1.03 15.29
CA TRP A 272 -2.33 -0.11 15.04
C TRP A 272 -2.68 0.92 13.96
N LEU A 273 -3.30 0.50 12.85
CA LEU A 273 -3.84 1.43 11.85
C LEU A 273 -4.90 2.39 12.46
N HIS A 274 -5.65 1.94 13.48
CA HIS A 274 -6.63 2.76 14.22
C HIS A 274 -6.01 3.75 15.22
N ARG A 275 -4.80 3.48 15.76
CA ARG A 275 -4.13 4.37 16.74
C ARG A 275 -3.55 5.63 16.10
N ILE A 276 -3.47 5.68 14.78
CA ILE A 276 -2.97 6.83 14.06
C ILE A 276 -4.17 7.54 13.42
N ASP A 277 -4.64 8.59 14.09
CA ASP A 277 -5.90 9.28 13.81
C ASP A 277 -5.93 9.90 12.40
N PHE A 278 -7.10 9.86 11.77
CA PHE A 278 -7.38 10.54 10.49
C PHE A 278 -7.70 12.03 10.68
N ALA A 279 -7.92 12.50 11.92
CA ALA A 279 -8.26 13.88 12.21
C ALA A 279 -7.18 14.90 11.80
N GLU A 280 -5.91 14.50 11.66
CA GLU A 280 -4.85 15.43 11.25
C GLU A 280 -4.91 15.88 9.79
N PHE A 281 -5.50 15.08 8.88
CA PHE A 281 -5.62 15.50 7.48
C PHE A 281 -6.72 16.55 7.25
N ALA A 282 -7.59 16.79 8.24
CA ALA A 282 -8.56 17.88 8.20
C ALA A 282 -7.98 19.23 8.67
N CYS A 283 -6.79 19.23 9.30
CA CYS A 283 -6.25 20.39 10.01
C CYS A 283 -4.93 20.94 9.44
N LEU A 284 -4.45 20.46 8.28
CA LEU A 284 -3.25 21.02 7.63
C LEU A 284 -3.54 22.36 6.93
N GLY A 285 -3.87 23.37 7.74
CA GLY A 285 -3.55 24.76 7.44
C GLY A 285 -2.06 25.02 7.70
N PRO A 286 -1.48 26.10 7.14
CA PRO A 286 -0.07 26.43 7.32
C PRO A 286 0.15 26.97 8.75
N GLY A 287 0.38 26.08 9.70
CA GLY A 287 0.78 26.46 11.06
C GLY A 287 0.43 25.44 12.14
N GLY A 288 1.44 24.64 12.53
CA GLY A 288 1.60 24.10 13.88
C GLY A 288 0.67 22.99 14.35
N ALA A 289 1.21 21.78 14.54
CA ALA A 289 0.81 20.89 15.61
C ALA A 289 2.05 20.17 16.19
N ASN A 290 2.06 20.10 17.52
CA ASN A 290 3.20 19.83 18.41
C ASN A 290 3.31 18.31 18.69
N PRO A 291 4.51 17.68 18.72
CA PRO A 291 4.65 16.23 18.94
C PRO A 291 4.56 15.89 20.43
N ALA A 292 3.37 15.91 21.01
CA ALA A 292 3.21 15.60 22.43
C ALA A 292 1.83 15.05 22.80
N HIS A 293 1.46 13.85 22.34
CA HIS A 293 0.40 13.06 22.99
C HIS A 293 0.62 11.55 22.79
N TRP A 294 1.71 11.03 23.37
CA TRP A 294 1.79 9.61 23.73
C TRP A 294 1.44 9.50 25.22
N ARG A 295 0.28 8.92 25.55
CA ARG A 295 0.05 8.36 26.90
C ARG A 295 -1.05 7.30 26.86
N THR A 296 -0.59 6.06 27.07
CA THR A 296 -1.17 4.96 27.88
C THR A 296 -2.63 4.55 27.68
N GLU A 297 -2.81 3.33 27.15
CA GLU A 297 -3.49 2.21 27.85
C GLU A 297 -3.18 0.87 27.15
N LYS A 298 -2.75 -0.13 27.93
CA LYS A 298 -2.31 -1.47 27.48
C LYS A 298 -3.51 -2.43 27.39
N PRO A 299 -3.81 -3.07 26.25
CA PRO A 299 -4.79 -4.17 26.22
C PRO A 299 -4.11 -5.53 26.40
N LYS A 300 -4.67 -6.37 27.27
CA LYS A 300 -4.26 -7.76 27.53
C LYS A 300 -4.73 -8.70 26.40
N LEU A 301 -3.89 -9.67 26.02
CA LEU A 301 -4.09 -10.68 24.96
C LEU A 301 -4.52 -12.04 25.57
N TYR A 302 -5.48 -12.74 24.94
CA TYR A 302 -5.94 -14.08 25.33
C TYR A 302 -5.98 -15.03 24.12
N ALA A 303 -5.83 -16.33 24.42
CA ALA A 303 -5.51 -17.47 23.55
C ALA A 303 -6.61 -17.93 22.56
N TRP A 304 -6.19 -18.65 21.51
CA TRP A 304 -7.00 -19.09 20.39
C TRP A 304 -7.28 -20.60 20.44
N LYS A 305 -8.52 -20.96 20.73
CA LYS A 305 -9.11 -22.27 20.39
C LYS A 305 -10.56 -21.95 20.03
N GLU A 306 -10.96 -22.26 18.79
CA GLU A 306 -12.25 -21.93 18.15
C GLU A 306 -12.28 -20.58 17.42
N CYS A 307 -11.81 -20.57 16.17
CA CYS A 307 -11.82 -19.38 15.34
C CYS A 307 -13.12 -19.23 14.57
N ASN A 308 -14.08 -18.55 15.17
CA ASN A 308 -15.19 -17.94 14.46
C ASN A 308 -14.80 -16.49 14.15
N VAL A 309 -14.17 -16.24 13.00
CA VAL A 309 -13.66 -14.92 12.61
C VAL A 309 -14.83 -13.98 12.27
N GLU A 310 -15.35 -13.25 13.25
CA GLU A 310 -16.20 -12.09 12.97
C GLU A 310 -15.32 -10.88 12.62
N LEU A 311 -14.88 -10.78 11.36
CA LEU A 311 -14.41 -9.52 10.81
C LEU A 311 -15.53 -8.49 11.00
N TYR A 312 -15.29 -7.41 11.76
CA TYR A 312 -16.29 -6.36 11.92
C TYR A 312 -16.63 -5.79 10.55
N ARG A 313 -17.90 -5.89 10.18
CA ARG A 313 -18.43 -5.44 8.90
C ARG A 313 -19.04 -4.07 9.02
N CYS A 314 -18.90 -3.26 7.98
CA CYS A 314 -19.64 -2.02 7.88
C CYS A 314 -21.14 -2.32 8.06
N ALA A 315 -21.80 -1.64 9.00
CA ALA A 315 -23.22 -1.84 9.27
C ALA A 315 -24.08 -1.54 8.03
N TRP A 316 -23.58 -0.66 7.15
CA TRP A 316 -24.21 -0.34 5.88
C TRP A 316 -23.83 -1.29 4.73
N CYS A 317 -22.56 -1.28 4.28
CA CYS A 317 -22.14 -1.98 3.07
C CYS A 317 -21.64 -3.42 3.32
N ARG A 318 -21.63 -3.88 4.57
CA ARG A 318 -21.23 -5.24 5.00
C ARG A 318 -19.79 -5.65 4.63
N THR A 319 -19.00 -4.74 4.06
CA THR A 319 -17.59 -4.95 3.76
C THR A 319 -16.82 -5.14 5.07
N ALA A 320 -16.09 -6.24 5.16
CA ALA A 320 -15.06 -6.42 6.17
C ALA A 320 -13.95 -5.42 5.83
N ALA A 321 -13.78 -4.42 6.68
CA ALA A 321 -12.83 -3.36 6.44
C ALA A 321 -12.19 -2.94 7.75
N LEU A 322 -10.91 -2.62 7.67
CA LEU A 322 -10.18 -1.99 8.76
C LEU A 322 -10.57 -0.52 8.81
N GLY A 323 -10.64 0.09 10.01
CA GLY A 323 -10.91 1.54 10.10
C GLY A 323 -12.39 1.92 10.13
N LEU A 324 -13.32 1.00 10.44
CA LEU A 324 -14.74 1.35 10.46
C LEU A 324 -15.03 2.38 11.57
N LEU A 325 -15.42 3.60 11.18
CA LEU A 325 -15.92 4.65 12.05
C LEU A 325 -17.06 4.13 12.91
N GLN A 326 -16.90 4.21 14.22
CA GLN A 326 -18.00 3.94 15.14
C GLN A 326 -18.93 5.15 15.17
N CYS A 327 -20.21 4.91 15.41
CA CYS A 327 -21.14 5.99 15.67
C CYS A 327 -20.67 6.79 16.90
N SER A 328 -20.30 8.06 16.72
CA SER A 328 -19.76 8.91 17.80
C SER A 328 -20.72 9.10 18.98
N ALA A 329 -22.01 8.90 18.77
CA ALA A 329 -23.03 9.01 19.82
C ALA A 329 -23.10 7.77 20.72
N CYS A 330 -22.96 6.56 20.17
CA CYS A 330 -23.22 5.32 20.92
C CYS A 330 -22.09 4.29 20.90
N GLY A 331 -21.05 4.49 20.09
CA GLY A 331 -19.96 3.53 19.89
C GLY A 331 -20.34 2.21 19.21
N GLY A 332 -21.61 2.01 18.86
CA GLY A 332 -22.17 0.72 18.43
C GLY A 332 -21.79 0.32 17.00
N PRO A 333 -22.64 0.60 15.99
CA PRO A 333 -22.36 0.18 14.62
C PRO A 333 -21.15 0.91 14.06
N ARG A 334 -20.48 0.22 13.13
CA ARG A 334 -19.23 0.67 12.53
C ARG A 334 -19.39 0.86 11.01
N TYR A 335 -18.73 1.86 10.45
CA TYR A 335 -18.92 2.33 9.07
C TYR A 335 -17.61 2.59 8.34
N CYS A 336 -17.49 2.28 7.05
CA CYS A 336 -16.25 2.55 6.31
C CYS A 336 -15.80 4.03 6.36
N ASP A 337 -16.77 4.93 6.47
CA ASP A 337 -16.58 6.37 6.57
C ASP A 337 -17.92 7.04 6.96
N ALA A 338 -17.90 8.38 7.09
CA ALA A 338 -19.07 9.18 7.39
C ALA A 338 -20.16 9.06 6.32
N THR A 339 -19.82 8.64 5.10
CA THR A 339 -20.78 8.41 4.02
C THR A 339 -21.59 7.15 4.32
N CYS A 340 -20.92 6.04 4.66
CA CYS A 340 -21.59 4.81 5.10
C CYS A 340 -22.44 5.04 6.36
N GLN A 341 -21.95 5.82 7.31
CA GLN A 341 -22.72 6.20 8.50
C GLN A 341 -23.98 7.00 8.13
N LYS A 342 -23.86 8.02 7.26
CA LYS A 342 -25.02 8.82 6.80
C LYS A 342 -26.06 7.99 6.05
N ARG A 343 -25.61 7.02 5.26
CA ARG A 343 -26.52 6.12 4.51
C ARG A 343 -27.27 5.17 5.46
N ASP A 344 -26.61 4.64 6.48
CA ASP A 344 -27.24 3.82 7.51
C ASP A 344 -28.06 4.63 8.53
N TRP A 345 -27.80 5.93 8.65
CA TRP A 345 -28.38 6.77 9.70
C TRP A 345 -29.90 6.72 9.76
N LYS A 346 -30.59 6.58 8.61
CA LYS A 346 -32.06 6.46 8.59
C LYS A 346 -32.57 5.26 9.40
N ALA A 347 -31.83 4.14 9.37
CA ALA A 347 -32.13 2.92 10.12
C ALA A 347 -31.51 2.95 11.52
N HIS A 348 -30.23 3.32 11.65
CA HIS A 348 -29.55 3.29 12.94
C HIS A 348 -30.08 4.32 13.95
N LYS A 349 -30.58 5.49 13.50
CA LYS A 349 -31.03 6.56 14.43
C LYS A 349 -32.17 6.14 15.37
N THR A 350 -32.97 5.13 15.01
CA THR A 350 -34.08 4.64 15.84
C THR A 350 -33.60 3.73 16.98
N THR A 351 -32.40 3.17 16.84
CA THR A 351 -31.79 2.25 17.81
C THR A 351 -30.53 2.81 18.45
N CYS A 352 -30.16 4.07 18.15
CA CYS A 352 -28.95 4.71 18.67
C CYS A 352 -29.19 5.26 20.09
N PRO A 353 -28.62 4.65 21.16
CA PRO A 353 -28.88 5.05 22.54
C PRO A 353 -28.24 6.41 22.91
N GLY A 354 -27.30 6.91 22.11
CA GLY A 354 -26.62 8.19 22.33
C GLY A 354 -27.30 9.40 21.67
N ARG A 355 -28.48 9.22 21.05
CA ARG A 355 -29.21 10.33 20.44
C ARG A 355 -29.75 11.26 21.53
N LYS A 356 -29.03 12.35 21.82
CA LYS A 356 -29.61 13.49 22.53
C LYS A 356 -30.70 14.08 21.62
N ASN A 357 -31.91 14.21 22.16
CA ASN A 357 -33.11 14.65 21.43
C ASN A 357 -32.90 15.96 20.69
#